data_AF-D8SB70-F1
#
_entry.id   AF-D8SB70-F1
#
_cell.length_a   1.000
_cell.length_b   1.000
_cell.length_c   1.000
_cell.angle_alpha   90.00
_cell.angle_beta   90.00
_cell.angle_gamma   90.00
#
_symmetry.space_group_name_H-M   'P 1'
#
loop_
_entity.id
_entity.type
_entity.pdbx_description
1 polymer ?
#
loop_
_entity_poly.entity_id
_entity_poly.type
_entity_poly.pdbx_seq_one_letter_code
_entity_poly.pdbx_strand_id
1 'polypeptide(L)'
;MAISSRADLWLRDPRPLTPLSSLGSAGCSSIGSRSKAIICSSKNAAEASPASYKEFKLSDFSLCPHVSIGLSGRSDELLFEGVVQSPSSDLKGMRVVLRQLTGARAQRRGKRALEIVSKLICKQDIFHSYATRVHGFIPSSDQDSLTLVHGYYGCSLHQWLLCVDWLPNLEQRLALGEEAARRVGDHTTGGPEVTRQLRLVRMIMRDILIGVNYLHSQGLAHTELRLNNIHISAADRHVKASSFPNAVEFSEVDDQVTVPSGSQLKNRRKQIIAYDIRCVGYVMARMVLRELMDPLIFSHFKTFLRKGHDPVGLREFLLPHLLSKSPSGSTGLQILDRDGGAGWNLLAAMLAIDPGNRISCTDALRHPFLCGPRWPVNSSIDMIRWSLGSAAIRIVEEYIYMTHQRNRLAQLIDLLERVNFTTRLEDWMKTLPGKWRLIYHTSRQIGLTMRQASPPVLIKDVMQTISVTSQTLASTVDVTFTVLPSDTNWPHDKSGNSGRIQINATNIQLRQGERLYQTDTEVIDQSPALERLREVESSATRKRKGLGHFLPKDAPKSLPIIRLDVDEFDIGMELEEALPDADLARRIVQEVRLQLPKEIFAVSKLACATYVDSRLLVLRGITGAALLFIRSPMK
;
A
#
# COMPACT_ATOMS: atom_id res chain seq x y z
N MET A 1 -7.22 20.78 -38.93
CA MET A 1 -7.95 20.97 -37.65
C MET A 1 -6.94 20.84 -36.51
N ALA A 2 -6.77 21.93 -35.75
CA ALA A 2 -5.76 22.03 -34.69
C ALA A 2 -6.15 21.21 -33.46
N ILE A 3 -5.27 20.33 -33.02
CA ILE A 3 -5.32 19.68 -31.70
C ILE A 3 -4.27 20.38 -30.84
N SER A 4 -4.77 21.20 -29.91
CA SER A 4 -4.01 22.04 -28.99
C SER A 4 -3.21 21.20 -28.00
N SER A 5 -1.90 21.37 -28.03
CA SER A 5 -0.93 21.00 -26.99
C SER A 5 -1.20 21.74 -25.67
N ARG A 6 -1.41 21.00 -24.59
CA ARG A 6 -1.25 21.49 -23.21
C ARG A 6 -0.52 20.44 -22.39
N ALA A 7 0.79 20.39 -22.59
CA ALA A 7 1.75 19.63 -21.79
C ALA A 7 2.90 20.56 -21.38
N ASP A 8 2.58 21.74 -20.87
CA ASP A 8 3.55 22.70 -20.32
C ASP A 8 2.89 23.40 -19.13
N LEU A 9 3.23 22.98 -17.90
CA LEU A 9 3.12 23.78 -16.65
C LEU A 9 3.62 23.05 -15.38
N TRP A 10 4.58 22.13 -15.48
CA TRP A 10 5.28 21.56 -14.31
C TRP A 10 6.81 21.68 -14.39
N LEU A 11 7.29 22.70 -15.10
CA LEU A 11 8.70 23.05 -15.22
C LEU A 11 8.94 24.48 -14.72
N ARG A 12 9.49 24.57 -13.50
CA ARG A 12 10.28 25.65 -12.86
C ARG A 12 10.11 25.48 -11.34
N ASP A 13 11.12 25.34 -10.50
CA ASP A 13 12.53 25.67 -10.64
C ASP A 13 13.43 24.77 -9.74
N PRO A 14 14.74 24.74 -10.06
CA PRO A 14 15.76 23.91 -9.42
C PRO A 14 16.34 24.60 -8.20
N ARG A 15 16.92 23.85 -7.25
CA ARG A 15 17.99 24.40 -6.42
C ARG A 15 19.10 23.40 -6.12
N PRO A 16 20.33 23.91 -5.95
CA PRO A 16 21.56 23.22 -6.28
C PRO A 16 22.22 22.58 -5.07
N LEU A 17 23.01 21.53 -5.34
CA LEU A 17 24.01 21.00 -4.42
C LEU A 17 25.14 22.02 -4.28
N THR A 18 25.46 22.43 -3.05
CA THR A 18 26.76 23.00 -2.68
C THR A 18 27.17 22.52 -1.27
N PRO A 19 28.47 22.55 -0.94
CA PRO A 19 29.17 21.46 -0.26
C PRO A 19 29.33 21.66 1.25
N LEU A 20 29.76 20.59 1.92
CA LEU A 20 30.31 20.62 3.28
C LEU A 20 31.36 21.72 3.44
N SER A 21 31.19 22.56 4.45
CA SER A 21 32.31 23.23 5.12
C SER A 21 32.08 23.27 6.63
N SER A 22 33.12 22.85 7.33
CA SER A 22 33.34 22.91 8.78
C SER A 22 33.48 24.35 9.27
N LEU A 23 32.90 24.68 10.43
CA LEU A 23 33.50 25.49 11.51
C LEU A 23 32.44 25.86 12.56
N GLY A 24 32.82 25.77 13.85
CA GLY A 24 32.27 26.64 14.89
C GLY A 24 31.44 25.99 15.99
N SER A 25 32.12 25.41 16.98
CA SER A 25 31.59 25.16 18.32
C SER A 25 31.31 26.47 19.07
N ALA A 26 30.08 26.65 19.56
CA ALA A 26 29.67 27.39 20.77
C ALA A 26 28.14 27.21 20.87
N GLY A 27 27.57 26.49 21.83
CA GLY A 27 27.62 26.78 23.26
C GLY A 27 26.39 27.61 23.64
N CYS A 28 25.25 26.97 23.95
CA CYS A 28 24.23 27.58 24.81
C CYS A 28 23.31 26.52 25.47
N SER A 29 23.68 26.23 26.71
CA SER A 29 22.90 25.80 27.87
C SER A 29 21.43 25.39 27.75
N SER A 30 21.19 24.14 28.18
CA SER A 30 20.12 23.66 29.06
C SER A 30 19.06 24.64 29.57
N ILE A 31 17.79 24.37 29.23
CA ILE A 31 16.65 24.62 30.12
C ILE A 31 15.96 23.27 30.34
N GLY A 32 16.32 22.64 31.46
CA GLY A 32 15.61 21.49 31.99
C GLY A 32 14.39 21.97 32.77
N SER A 33 13.19 21.59 32.31
CA SER A 33 11.99 21.65 33.15
C SER A 33 11.74 20.26 33.75
N ARG A 34 12.03 20.17 35.05
CA ARG A 34 11.69 19.08 35.95
C ARG A 34 10.18 18.81 35.90
N SER A 35 9.75 17.71 35.29
CA SER A 35 8.45 17.12 35.57
C SER A 35 8.55 16.37 36.90
N LYS A 36 8.04 16.98 37.97
CA LYS A 36 7.84 16.30 39.26
C LYS A 36 6.90 15.11 39.04
N ALA A 37 7.43 13.90 39.21
CA ALA A 37 6.62 12.72 39.44
C ALA A 37 5.83 12.92 40.73
N ILE A 38 4.51 13.09 40.62
CA ILE A 38 3.61 12.99 41.77
C ILE A 38 3.40 11.49 42.00
N ILE A 39 4.15 10.95 42.95
CA ILE A 39 3.88 9.65 43.54
C ILE A 39 2.60 9.83 44.37
N CYS A 40 1.46 9.39 43.84
CA CYS A 40 0.25 9.26 44.64
C CYS A 40 0.38 7.97 45.45
N SER A 41 0.45 8.13 46.77
CA SER A 41 0.50 7.04 47.74
C SER A 41 -0.74 6.14 47.60
N SER A 42 -0.50 4.84 47.49
CA SER A 42 -1.47 3.77 47.65
C SER A 42 -2.15 3.86 49.02
N LYS A 43 -3.42 4.28 49.04
CA LYS A 43 -4.31 4.03 50.18
C LYS A 43 -5.64 3.48 49.67
N ASN A 44 -5.87 2.23 50.06
CA ASN A 44 -7.12 1.49 50.16
C ASN A 44 -7.93 1.33 48.86
N ALA A 45 -7.65 0.21 48.19
CA ALA A 45 -8.59 -0.49 47.32
C ALA A 45 -9.74 -1.05 48.18
N ALA A 46 -10.72 -0.20 48.48
CA ALA A 46 -12.07 -0.63 48.80
C ALA A 46 -12.88 -0.58 47.50
N GLU A 47 -13.67 -1.62 47.25
CA GLU A 47 -14.53 -1.81 46.08
C GLU A 47 -15.18 -0.50 45.61
N ALA A 48 -14.66 0.05 44.50
CA ALA A 48 -15.27 1.18 43.85
C ALA A 48 -16.57 0.70 43.15
N SER A 49 -17.70 1.01 43.77
CA SER A 49 -19.02 0.95 43.13
C SER A 49 -19.00 1.73 41.81
N PRO A 50 -19.83 1.35 40.81
CA PRO A 50 -19.81 1.98 39.48
C PRO A 50 -20.14 3.48 39.60
N ALA A 51 -19.13 4.34 39.48
CA ALA A 51 -19.31 5.78 39.54
C ALA A 51 -20.15 6.31 38.35
N SER A 52 -21.32 6.88 38.69
CA SER A 52 -21.92 8.13 38.19
C SER A 52 -22.24 8.33 36.70
N TYR A 53 -22.81 7.35 35.99
CA TYR A 53 -23.54 7.70 34.76
C TYR A 53 -24.95 8.18 35.08
N LYS A 54 -25.37 9.25 34.41
CA LYS A 54 -26.73 9.78 34.56
C LYS A 54 -27.73 8.78 33.98
N GLU A 55 -28.61 8.30 34.84
CA GLU A 55 -29.78 7.54 34.44
C GLU A 55 -30.82 8.53 33.87
N PHE A 56 -31.32 8.24 32.68
CA PHE A 56 -32.35 9.03 32.02
C PHE A 56 -33.66 8.23 31.89
N LYS A 57 -34.77 8.94 31.80
CA LYS A 57 -36.06 8.37 31.42
C LYS A 57 -36.32 8.60 29.94
N LEU A 58 -37.05 7.71 29.27
CA LEU A 58 -37.40 7.92 27.85
C LEU A 58 -38.22 9.21 27.65
N SER A 59 -39.04 9.60 28.63
CA SER A 59 -39.78 10.86 28.66
C SER A 59 -38.89 12.11 28.69
N ASP A 60 -37.60 11.98 29.01
CA ASP A 60 -36.65 13.09 29.00
C ASP A 60 -36.28 13.54 27.58
N PHE A 61 -36.70 12.79 26.55
CA PHE A 61 -36.32 13.03 25.15
C PHE A 61 -37.54 13.21 24.25
N SER A 62 -37.48 14.22 23.38
CA SER A 62 -38.37 14.29 22.22
C SER A 62 -37.70 13.58 21.04
N LEU A 63 -38.23 12.42 20.65
CA LEU A 63 -37.72 11.61 19.55
C LEU A 63 -37.99 12.29 18.19
N CYS A 64 -37.01 12.27 17.31
CA CYS A 64 -37.22 12.70 15.93
C CYS A 64 -38.01 11.63 15.16
N PRO A 65 -38.96 12.02 14.29
CA PRO A 65 -39.83 11.08 13.56
C PRO A 65 -39.11 10.32 12.44
N HIS A 66 -37.84 10.62 12.17
CA HIS A 66 -37.03 9.99 11.14
C HIS A 66 -35.70 9.52 11.72
N VAL A 67 -35.24 8.34 11.28
CA VAL A 67 -33.89 7.86 11.56
C VAL A 67 -32.92 8.61 10.67
N SER A 68 -31.95 9.33 11.25
CA SER A 68 -30.97 10.07 10.46
C SER A 68 -30.15 9.12 9.56
N ILE A 69 -29.93 9.53 8.31
CA ILE A 69 -29.15 8.78 7.33
C ILE A 69 -27.73 8.53 7.89
N GLY A 70 -27.28 7.27 7.91
CA GLY A 70 -25.95 6.87 8.37
C GLY A 70 -25.88 6.30 9.79
N LEU A 71 -27.00 6.23 10.51
CA LEU A 71 -27.14 5.46 11.74
C LEU A 71 -27.47 3.99 11.42
N SER A 72 -26.44 3.20 11.08
CA SER A 72 -26.61 1.76 10.90
C SER A 72 -26.33 1.01 12.20
N GLY A 73 -27.36 0.39 12.77
CA GLY A 73 -27.24 -0.57 13.86
C GLY A 73 -26.87 -1.95 13.33
N ARG A 74 -26.49 -2.86 14.23
CA ARG A 74 -26.52 -4.29 13.94
C ARG A 74 -27.98 -4.78 13.90
N SER A 75 -28.20 -6.02 13.49
CA SER A 75 -29.54 -6.64 13.53
C SER A 75 -30.16 -6.65 14.94
N ASP A 76 -29.35 -6.51 15.99
CA ASP A 76 -29.73 -6.46 17.40
C ASP A 76 -29.59 -5.04 18.01
N GLU A 77 -29.60 -3.99 17.18
CA GLU A 77 -29.48 -2.59 17.63
C GLU A 77 -30.41 -1.66 16.83
N LEU A 78 -31.13 -0.77 17.53
CA LEU A 78 -31.92 0.31 16.94
C LEU A 78 -31.33 1.66 17.34
N LEU A 79 -31.26 2.59 16.40
CA LEU A 79 -30.69 3.93 16.60
C LEU A 79 -31.77 4.98 16.34
N PHE A 80 -31.96 5.87 17.30
CA PHE A 80 -32.90 6.99 17.21
C PHE A 80 -32.18 8.31 17.47
N GLU A 81 -32.66 9.38 16.87
CA GLU A 81 -32.27 10.72 17.23
C GLU A 81 -33.29 11.29 18.22
N GLY A 82 -32.82 12.01 19.23
CA GLY A 82 -33.66 12.72 20.19
C GLY A 82 -33.07 14.05 20.59
N VAL A 83 -33.92 14.95 21.09
CA VAL A 83 -33.52 16.18 21.76
C VAL A 83 -33.84 16.06 23.24
N VAL A 84 -32.88 16.38 24.11
CA VAL A 84 -33.09 16.31 25.56
C VAL A 84 -33.99 17.47 25.99
N GLN A 85 -35.14 17.15 26.57
CA GLN A 85 -36.12 18.12 27.08
C GLN A 85 -36.01 18.33 28.60
N SER A 86 -35.38 17.40 29.31
CA SER A 86 -35.28 17.41 30.77
C SER A 86 -34.68 18.73 31.28
N PRO A 87 -35.46 19.55 32.03
CA PRO A 87 -35.02 20.87 32.46
C PRO A 87 -33.93 20.85 33.52
N SER A 88 -33.77 19.73 34.24
CA SER A 88 -32.73 19.49 35.25
C SER A 88 -31.45 18.89 34.66
N SER A 89 -31.32 18.85 33.33
CA SER A 89 -30.16 18.28 32.66
C SER A 89 -29.31 19.34 31.99
N ASP A 90 -28.00 19.28 32.21
CA ASP A 90 -26.99 20.11 31.51
C ASP A 90 -27.02 19.92 29.98
N LEU A 91 -27.71 18.87 29.51
CA LEU A 91 -27.87 18.55 28.10
C LEU A 91 -29.14 19.13 27.47
N LYS A 92 -29.92 19.97 28.18
CA LYS A 92 -31.19 20.50 27.68
C LYS A 92 -31.03 21.17 26.32
N GLY A 93 -31.88 20.79 25.36
CA GLY A 93 -31.85 21.30 23.99
C GLY A 93 -30.76 20.68 23.10
N MET A 94 -29.88 19.84 23.65
CA MET A 94 -28.87 19.13 22.86
C MET A 94 -29.50 17.96 22.09
N ARG A 95 -29.03 17.77 20.85
CA ARG A 95 -29.30 16.56 20.05
C ARG A 95 -28.43 15.41 20.55
N VAL A 96 -29.05 14.25 20.70
CA VAL A 96 -28.41 13.01 21.15
C VAL A 96 -28.82 11.84 20.25
N VAL A 97 -28.02 10.78 20.27
CA VAL A 97 -28.33 9.51 19.62
C VAL A 97 -28.65 8.49 20.70
N LEU A 98 -29.84 7.90 20.62
CA LEU A 98 -30.29 6.82 21.49
C LEU A 98 -30.05 5.49 20.79
N ARG A 99 -29.14 4.68 21.33
CA ARG A 99 -28.82 3.35 20.82
C ARG A 99 -29.51 2.31 21.69
N GLN A 100 -30.66 1.82 21.24
CA GLN A 100 -31.39 0.75 21.89
C GLN A 100 -30.79 -0.60 21.50
N LEU A 101 -30.38 -1.36 22.51
CA LEU A 101 -29.73 -2.67 22.38
C LEU A 101 -30.78 -3.75 22.64
N THR A 102 -31.19 -4.46 21.59
CA THR A 102 -32.24 -5.48 21.65
C THR A 102 -31.60 -6.86 21.86
N GLY A 103 -32.00 -7.55 22.94
CA GLY A 103 -31.52 -8.89 23.26
C GLY A 103 -30.26 -8.98 24.12
N ALA A 104 -30.08 -10.15 24.76
CA ALA A 104 -29.11 -10.36 25.83
C ALA A 104 -27.63 -10.15 25.42
N ARG A 105 -27.27 -10.40 24.16
CA ARG A 105 -25.89 -10.18 23.67
C ARG A 105 -25.61 -8.69 23.47
N ALA A 106 -26.54 -7.93 22.90
CA ALA A 106 -26.42 -6.49 22.72
C ALA A 106 -26.34 -5.77 24.07
N GLN A 107 -27.20 -6.14 25.01
CA GLN A 107 -27.18 -5.56 26.35
C GLN A 107 -25.85 -5.80 27.09
N ARG A 108 -25.30 -7.01 27.05
CA ARG A 108 -23.98 -7.31 27.65
C ARG A 108 -22.89 -6.40 27.08
N ARG A 109 -22.92 -6.15 25.77
CA ARG A 109 -22.01 -5.20 25.09
C ARG A 109 -22.22 -3.77 25.57
N GLY A 110 -23.47 -3.34 25.74
CA GLY A 110 -23.79 -2.01 26.26
C GLY A 110 -23.33 -1.77 27.69
N LYS A 111 -23.59 -2.74 28.59
CA LYS A 111 -23.10 -2.69 29.99
C LYS A 111 -21.58 -2.60 30.04
N ARG A 112 -20.90 -3.43 29.24
CA ARG A 112 -19.44 -3.38 29.10
C ARG A 112 -18.94 -2.03 28.57
N ALA A 113 -19.63 -1.42 27.63
CA ALA A 113 -19.27 -0.10 27.13
C ALA A 113 -19.29 0.95 28.25
N LEU A 114 -20.33 0.93 29.11
CA LEU A 114 -20.42 1.84 30.26
C LEU A 114 -19.26 1.62 31.24
N GLU A 115 -18.93 0.36 31.56
CA GLU A 115 -17.78 0.00 32.41
C GLU A 115 -16.44 0.48 31.84
N ILE A 116 -16.24 0.35 30.52
CA ILE A 116 -14.99 0.78 29.88
C ILE A 116 -14.89 2.30 29.86
N VAL A 117 -15.98 3.00 29.53
CA VAL A 117 -15.96 4.45 29.46
C VAL A 117 -15.79 5.06 30.85
N SER A 118 -16.36 4.48 31.92
CA SER A 118 -16.12 4.99 33.29
C SER A 118 -14.65 4.89 33.68
N LYS A 119 -13.97 3.79 33.35
CA LYS A 119 -12.52 3.64 33.57
C LYS A 119 -11.69 4.68 32.81
N LEU A 120 -12.17 5.16 31.67
CA LEU A 120 -11.48 6.15 30.83
C LEU A 120 -11.73 7.60 31.26
N ILE A 121 -12.95 7.92 31.72
CA ILE A 121 -13.31 9.25 32.24
C ILE A 121 -12.41 9.64 33.41
N CYS A 122 -12.09 8.69 34.29
CA CYS A 122 -11.22 8.94 35.44
C CYS A 122 -9.75 9.21 35.05
N LYS A 123 -9.34 9.04 33.78
CA LYS A 123 -7.92 8.93 33.41
C LYS A 123 -7.36 10.00 32.47
N GLN A 124 -8.14 10.78 31.69
CA GLN A 124 -7.67 11.98 30.95
C GLN A 124 -8.72 12.58 29.99
N ASP A 125 -8.71 13.91 29.80
CA ASP A 125 -9.57 14.64 28.85
C ASP A 125 -9.25 14.36 27.36
N ILE A 126 -8.00 13.97 27.04
CA ILE A 126 -7.50 13.79 25.67
C ILE A 126 -8.33 12.75 24.90
N PHE A 127 -8.85 11.73 25.59
CA PHE A 127 -9.66 10.68 24.98
C PHE A 127 -11.01 11.17 24.45
N HIS A 128 -11.64 12.11 25.17
CA HIS A 128 -12.96 12.63 24.80
C HIS A 128 -12.94 13.42 23.49
N SER A 129 -11.76 13.84 23.03
CA SER A 129 -11.57 14.48 21.73
C SER A 129 -11.68 13.51 20.55
N TYR A 130 -11.36 12.21 20.75
CA TYR A 130 -11.27 11.22 19.66
C TYR A 130 -12.28 10.06 19.78
N ALA A 131 -13.11 10.04 20.82
CA ALA A 131 -14.16 9.06 21.04
C ALA A 131 -15.53 9.75 21.19
N THR A 132 -16.60 9.11 20.69
CA THR A 132 -17.96 9.64 20.90
C THR A 132 -18.32 9.61 22.38
N ARG A 133 -18.85 10.72 22.88
CA ARG A 133 -19.25 10.84 24.29
C ARG A 133 -20.49 9.98 24.58
N VAL A 134 -20.44 9.23 25.67
CA VAL A 134 -21.60 8.55 26.27
C VAL A 134 -22.07 9.42 27.42
N HIS A 135 -23.29 9.93 27.33
CA HIS A 135 -23.87 10.81 28.34
C HIS A 135 -24.53 10.06 29.49
N GLY A 136 -25.01 8.84 29.23
CA GLY A 136 -25.67 8.00 30.20
C GLY A 136 -26.43 6.86 29.54
N PHE A 137 -27.40 6.32 30.27
CA PHE A 137 -28.22 5.20 29.81
C PHE A 137 -29.67 5.35 30.28
N ILE A 138 -30.57 4.66 29.58
CA ILE A 138 -31.98 4.50 29.94
C ILE A 138 -32.17 3.01 30.24
N PRO A 139 -32.45 2.62 31.49
CA PRO A 139 -32.84 1.27 31.81
C PRO A 139 -34.23 0.99 31.26
N SER A 140 -34.44 -0.21 30.72
CA SER A 140 -35.75 -0.64 30.27
C SER A 140 -36.59 -1.09 31.46
N SER A 141 -37.88 -0.76 31.45
CA SER A 141 -38.86 -1.21 32.44
C SER A 141 -39.12 -2.72 32.34
N ASP A 142 -39.06 -3.29 31.13
CA ASP A 142 -38.97 -4.73 30.90
C ASP A 142 -37.48 -5.10 30.83
N GLN A 143 -37.02 -6.16 31.50
CA GLN A 143 -35.59 -6.55 31.59
C GLN A 143 -34.90 -6.84 30.22
N ASP A 144 -35.60 -6.66 29.11
CA ASP A 144 -35.24 -7.09 27.75
C ASP A 144 -34.63 -6.01 26.85
N SER A 145 -34.44 -4.76 27.30
CA SER A 145 -33.66 -3.77 26.52
C SER A 145 -32.76 -2.84 27.35
N LEU A 146 -31.73 -2.28 26.72
CA LEU A 146 -30.86 -1.25 27.31
C LEU A 146 -30.61 -0.17 26.26
N THR A 147 -30.87 1.09 26.59
CA THR A 147 -30.61 2.19 25.64
C THR A 147 -29.45 3.04 26.13
N LEU A 148 -28.44 3.22 25.28
CA LEU A 148 -27.31 4.11 25.55
C LEU A 148 -27.56 5.50 24.94
N VAL A 149 -27.24 6.55 25.69
CA VAL A 149 -27.38 7.94 25.25
C VAL A 149 -26.01 8.46 24.80
N HIS A 150 -25.85 8.69 23.50
CA HIS A 150 -24.62 9.15 22.88
C HIS A 150 -24.73 10.60 22.40
N GLY A 151 -23.60 11.30 22.34
CA GLY A 151 -23.52 12.60 21.67
C GLY A 151 -23.84 12.49 20.17
N TYR A 152 -24.54 13.47 19.62
CA TYR A 152 -24.83 13.54 18.19
C TYR A 152 -23.68 14.17 17.41
N TYR A 153 -23.18 13.46 16.39
CA TYR A 153 -22.05 13.92 15.55
C TYR A 153 -22.37 13.91 14.04
N GLY A 154 -23.66 13.84 13.66
CA GLY A 154 -24.08 13.80 12.26
C GLY A 154 -23.76 12.48 11.55
N CYS A 155 -23.40 12.57 10.27
CA CYS A 155 -23.18 11.41 9.40
C CYS A 155 -21.90 10.64 9.72
N SER A 156 -21.95 9.31 9.56
CA SER A 156 -20.75 8.46 9.60
C SER A 156 -19.86 8.68 8.37
N LEU A 157 -18.58 8.35 8.49
CA LEU A 157 -17.62 8.46 7.39
C LEU A 157 -18.04 7.60 6.19
N HIS A 158 -18.69 6.47 6.43
CA HIS A 158 -19.28 5.65 5.36
C HIS A 158 -20.27 6.46 4.51
N GLN A 159 -21.18 7.17 5.17
CA GLN A 159 -22.20 7.97 4.50
C GLN A 159 -21.59 9.15 3.75
N TRP A 160 -20.60 9.82 4.35
CA TRP A 160 -19.84 10.86 3.67
C TRP A 160 -19.25 10.37 2.35
N LEU A 161 -18.59 9.21 2.34
CA LEU A 161 -17.96 8.67 1.14
C LEU A 161 -18.95 8.23 0.04
N LEU A 162 -20.25 8.07 0.37
CA LEU A 162 -21.30 7.82 -0.61
C LEU A 162 -21.84 9.10 -1.26
N CYS A 163 -21.61 10.27 -0.67
CA CYS A 163 -22.02 11.54 -1.26
C CYS A 163 -21.15 11.88 -2.50
N VAL A 164 -21.77 12.49 -3.52
CA VAL A 164 -21.09 12.89 -4.77
C VAL A 164 -20.06 13.98 -4.48
N ASP A 165 -20.45 15.04 -3.78
CA ASP A 165 -19.60 16.20 -3.43
C ASP A 165 -19.07 16.13 -1.98
N TRP A 166 -18.65 14.94 -1.54
CA TRP A 166 -18.21 14.76 -0.15
C TRP A 166 -16.97 15.57 0.18
N LEU A 167 -16.03 15.75 -0.76
CA LEU A 167 -14.73 16.35 -0.51
C LEU A 167 -14.83 17.83 -0.11
N PRO A 168 -15.44 18.75 -0.90
CA PRO A 168 -15.52 20.17 -0.52
C PRO A 168 -16.32 20.38 0.77
N ASN A 169 -17.43 19.64 0.91
CA ASN A 169 -18.29 19.71 2.09
C ASN A 169 -17.56 19.25 3.36
N LEU A 170 -16.72 18.22 3.26
CA LEU A 170 -15.95 17.74 4.38
C LEU A 170 -14.80 18.69 4.77
N GLU A 171 -14.13 19.31 3.79
CA GLU A 171 -13.13 20.33 4.06
C GLU A 171 -13.73 21.53 4.81
N GLN A 172 -14.92 21.97 4.41
CA GLN A 172 -15.65 23.03 5.10
C GLN A 172 -16.06 22.60 6.51
N ARG A 173 -16.57 21.38 6.67
CA ARG A 173 -17.02 20.82 7.96
C ARG A 173 -15.88 20.71 8.97
N LEU A 174 -14.68 20.37 8.51
CA LEU A 174 -13.46 20.31 9.34
C LEU A 174 -12.74 21.67 9.47
N ALA A 175 -13.23 22.71 8.79
CA ALA A 175 -12.63 24.04 8.73
C ALA A 175 -11.12 23.98 8.45
N LEU A 176 -10.74 23.30 7.36
CA LEU A 176 -9.34 23.07 6.99
C LEU A 176 -8.62 24.37 6.62
N GLY A 177 -8.00 25.00 7.62
CA GLY A 177 -7.09 26.13 7.45
C GLY A 177 -5.63 25.72 7.29
N GLU A 178 -4.74 26.71 7.26
CA GLU A 178 -3.30 26.49 7.17
C GLU A 178 -2.75 25.69 8.35
N GLU A 179 -3.27 25.93 9.56
CA GLU A 179 -2.93 25.19 10.78
C GLU A 179 -3.12 23.68 10.57
N ALA A 180 -4.26 23.29 9.97
CA ALA A 180 -4.59 21.90 9.71
C ALA A 180 -3.66 21.28 8.66
N ALA A 181 -3.29 22.03 7.62
CA ALA A 181 -2.31 21.60 6.62
C ALA A 181 -0.90 21.43 7.24
N ARG A 182 -0.46 22.33 8.13
CA ARG A 182 0.84 22.22 8.82
C ARG A 182 0.93 20.94 9.66
N ARG A 183 -0.14 20.55 10.35
CA ARG A 183 -0.18 19.31 11.17
C ARG A 183 0.08 18.03 10.40
N VAL A 184 -0.22 18.01 9.10
CA VAL A 184 0.02 16.85 8.22
C VAL A 184 1.18 17.08 7.24
N GLY A 185 1.96 18.13 7.47
CA GLY A 185 3.17 18.41 6.71
C GLY A 185 2.96 18.94 5.30
N ASP A 186 1.78 19.49 5.00
CA ASP A 186 1.48 20.07 3.70
C ASP A 186 1.92 21.54 3.64
N HIS A 187 2.28 22.01 2.43
CA HIS A 187 2.78 23.36 2.19
C HIS A 187 1.71 24.41 1.95
N THR A 188 0.58 24.03 1.37
CA THR A 188 -0.49 24.93 0.94
C THR A 188 -1.85 24.39 1.36
N THR A 189 -2.84 25.26 1.51
CA THR A 189 -4.26 24.92 1.51
C THR A 189 -4.78 24.97 0.06
N GLY A 190 -5.71 24.10 -0.32
CA GLY A 190 -6.14 23.94 -1.72
C GLY A 190 -5.22 23.05 -2.59
N GLY A 191 -5.31 23.25 -3.91
CA GLY A 191 -4.61 22.46 -4.95
C GLY A 191 -5.54 21.51 -5.73
N PRO A 192 -4.96 20.67 -6.63
CA PRO A 192 -5.71 19.64 -7.34
C PRO A 192 -6.47 18.72 -6.37
N GLU A 193 -7.57 18.15 -6.82
CA GLU A 193 -8.44 17.27 -6.02
C GLU A 193 -7.66 16.16 -5.30
N VAL A 194 -6.71 15.51 -5.99
CA VAL A 194 -5.81 14.48 -5.44
C VAL A 194 -5.04 14.98 -4.20
N THR A 195 -4.52 16.21 -4.24
CA THR A 195 -3.76 16.79 -3.12
C THR A 195 -4.67 17.13 -1.95
N ARG A 196 -5.86 17.67 -2.24
CA ARG A 196 -6.89 17.97 -1.24
C ARG A 196 -7.40 16.71 -0.54
N GLN A 197 -7.71 15.67 -1.31
CA GLN A 197 -8.14 14.37 -0.79
C GLN A 197 -7.03 13.71 0.05
N LEU A 198 -5.78 13.72 -0.42
CA LEU A 198 -4.65 13.19 0.35
C LEU A 198 -4.51 13.88 1.71
N ARG A 199 -4.63 15.21 1.76
CA ARG A 199 -4.60 15.97 3.02
C ARG A 199 -5.68 15.53 3.99
N LEU A 200 -6.91 15.42 3.50
CA LEU A 200 -8.05 14.95 4.30
C LEU A 200 -7.84 13.53 4.81
N VAL A 201 -7.37 12.61 3.96
CA VAL A 201 -7.06 11.24 4.34
C VAL A 201 -5.99 11.23 5.44
N ARG A 202 -4.90 11.99 5.30
CA ARG A 202 -3.84 12.10 6.33
C ARG A 202 -4.41 12.55 7.67
N MET A 203 -5.26 13.59 7.67
CA MET A 203 -5.87 14.10 8.89
C MET A 203 -6.77 13.09 9.58
N ILE A 204 -7.71 12.51 8.84
CA ILE A 204 -8.67 11.55 9.37
C ILE A 204 -7.95 10.29 9.89
N MET A 205 -6.97 9.78 9.14
CA MET A 205 -6.17 8.62 9.55
C MET A 205 -5.37 8.89 10.82
N ARG A 206 -4.78 10.09 10.96
CA ARG A 206 -4.08 10.49 12.19
C ARG A 206 -5.02 10.56 13.38
N ASP A 207 -6.20 11.18 13.23
CA ASP A 207 -7.18 11.26 14.31
C ASP A 207 -7.63 9.87 14.79
N ILE A 208 -7.92 8.97 13.84
CA ILE A 208 -8.28 7.57 14.15
C ILE A 208 -7.13 6.89 14.89
N LEU A 209 -5.89 6.99 14.37
CA LEU A 209 -4.74 6.33 14.97
C LEU A 209 -4.37 6.90 16.35
N ILE A 210 -4.56 8.21 16.59
CA ILE A 210 -4.37 8.82 17.90
C ILE A 210 -5.37 8.24 18.91
N GLY A 211 -6.65 8.18 18.53
CA GLY A 211 -7.69 7.58 19.38
C GLY A 211 -7.44 6.10 19.69
N VAL A 212 -7.03 5.32 18.68
CA VAL A 212 -6.70 3.89 18.84
C VAL A 212 -5.44 3.71 19.68
N ASN A 213 -4.40 4.51 19.45
CA ASN A 213 -3.16 4.46 20.23
C ASN A 213 -3.42 4.77 21.71
N TYR A 214 -4.29 5.73 21.99
CA TYR A 214 -4.70 6.02 23.36
C TYR A 214 -5.36 4.80 24.01
N LEU A 215 -6.33 4.15 23.35
CA LEU A 215 -6.97 2.94 23.88
C LEU A 215 -5.93 1.85 24.16
N HIS A 216 -5.02 1.61 23.21
CA HIS A 216 -3.98 0.60 23.34
C HIS A 216 -3.04 0.89 24.52
N SER A 217 -2.75 2.16 24.79
CA SER A 217 -1.96 2.59 25.95
C SER A 217 -2.67 2.34 27.29
N GLN A 218 -4.01 2.33 27.29
CA GLN A 218 -4.83 2.04 28.46
C GLN A 218 -5.13 0.53 28.63
N GLY A 219 -4.53 -0.33 27.81
CA GLY A 219 -4.80 -1.77 27.85
C GLY A 219 -6.16 -2.17 27.25
N LEU A 220 -6.72 -1.33 26.39
CA LEU A 220 -8.01 -1.53 25.74
C LEU A 220 -7.85 -1.65 24.23
N ALA A 221 -8.67 -2.46 23.58
CA ALA A 221 -8.80 -2.52 22.12
C ALA A 221 -10.22 -2.16 21.72
N HIS A 222 -10.37 -1.49 20.59
CA HIS A 222 -11.69 -1.09 20.08
C HIS A 222 -12.48 -2.28 19.52
N THR A 223 -11.84 -3.16 18.75
CA THR A 223 -12.34 -4.38 18.10
C THR A 223 -13.52 -4.22 17.12
N GLU A 224 -13.92 -3.00 16.83
CA GLU A 224 -15.06 -2.71 15.94
C GLU A 224 -14.85 -1.45 15.10
N LEU A 225 -13.62 -1.22 14.66
CA LEU A 225 -13.28 -0.09 13.79
C LEU A 225 -13.81 -0.36 12.37
N ARG A 226 -14.78 0.43 11.93
CA ARG A 226 -15.42 0.37 10.62
C ARG A 226 -15.84 1.79 10.21
N LEU A 227 -16.01 2.04 8.91
CA LEU A 227 -16.43 3.37 8.40
C LEU A 227 -17.76 3.86 9.03
N ASN A 228 -18.66 2.95 9.38
CA ASN A 228 -19.96 3.27 9.99
C ASN A 228 -19.81 3.71 11.45
N ASN A 229 -18.70 3.33 12.09
CA ASN A 229 -18.38 3.59 13.49
C ASN A 229 -17.40 4.77 13.63
N ILE A 230 -17.28 5.60 12.60
CA ILE A 230 -16.38 6.75 12.57
C ILE A 230 -17.22 7.97 12.21
N HIS A 231 -17.22 8.97 13.08
CA HIS A 231 -18.04 10.18 12.93
C HIS A 231 -17.17 11.42 12.87
N ILE A 232 -17.68 12.47 12.22
CA ILE A 232 -16.93 13.69 11.97
C ILE A 232 -17.53 14.79 12.84
N SER A 233 -16.80 15.20 13.89
CA SER A 233 -17.24 16.27 14.78
C SER A 233 -16.81 17.62 14.19
N ALA A 234 -17.79 18.42 13.76
CA ALA A 234 -17.49 19.78 13.31
C ALA A 234 -17.16 20.74 14.45
N ALA A 235 -17.73 20.52 15.64
CA ALA A 235 -17.42 21.31 16.82
C ALA A 235 -15.94 21.15 17.19
N ASP A 236 -15.45 19.91 17.19
CA ASP A 236 -14.06 19.61 17.54
C ASP A 236 -13.11 19.69 16.34
N ARG A 237 -13.62 19.82 15.10
CA ARG A 237 -12.85 19.81 13.85
C ARG A 237 -11.97 18.56 13.69
N HIS A 238 -12.44 17.43 14.23
CA HIS A 238 -11.73 16.17 14.32
C HIS A 238 -12.67 14.97 14.21
N VAL A 239 -12.10 13.81 13.91
CA VAL A 239 -12.83 12.55 13.79
C VAL A 239 -12.94 11.83 15.14
N LYS A 240 -14.12 11.25 15.40
CA LYS A 240 -14.42 10.48 16.60
C LYS A 240 -14.82 9.05 16.28
N ALA A 241 -14.15 8.09 16.90
CA ALA A 241 -14.55 6.69 16.86
C ALA A 241 -15.79 6.47 17.76
N SER A 242 -16.79 5.79 17.23
CA SER A 242 -18.05 5.51 17.92
C SER A 242 -17.87 4.55 19.09
N SER A 243 -18.62 4.81 20.16
CA SER A 243 -18.57 4.15 21.47
C SER A 243 -18.55 2.63 21.36
N PHE A 244 -17.79 2.02 22.28
CA PHE A 244 -17.07 0.75 22.22
C PHE A 244 -17.84 -0.47 22.76
N PRO A 245 -18.91 -0.98 22.12
CA PRO A 245 -19.75 -2.01 22.72
C PRO A 245 -18.99 -3.33 22.81
N ASN A 246 -17.96 -3.50 21.98
CA ASN A 246 -17.11 -4.68 21.96
C ASN A 246 -15.71 -4.43 22.54
N ALA A 247 -15.38 -3.25 23.07
CA ALA A 247 -14.00 -3.03 23.48
C ALA A 247 -13.54 -4.13 24.46
N VAL A 248 -12.31 -4.57 24.26
CA VAL A 248 -11.73 -5.67 25.01
C VAL A 248 -10.60 -5.09 25.85
N GLU A 249 -10.71 -5.30 27.15
CA GLU A 249 -9.61 -5.09 28.08
C GLU A 249 -8.66 -6.27 28.01
N PHE A 250 -7.38 -5.96 27.86
CA PHE A 250 -6.27 -6.91 27.84
C PHE A 250 -5.20 -6.49 28.84
N SER A 251 -5.58 -5.77 29.89
CA SER A 251 -4.68 -5.34 30.96
C SER A 251 -3.85 -6.52 31.47
N GLU A 252 -2.57 -6.24 31.69
CA GLU A 252 -1.66 -7.14 32.39
C GLU A 252 -2.14 -7.19 33.84
N VAL A 253 -2.92 -8.20 34.20
CA VAL A 253 -3.23 -8.43 35.61
C VAL A 253 -1.98 -9.02 36.25
N ASP A 254 -1.46 -8.26 37.22
CA ASP A 254 -0.31 -8.52 38.10
C ASP A 254 -0.10 -10.00 38.46
N ASP A 255 1.14 -10.45 38.26
CA ASP A 255 2.08 -11.21 39.12
C ASP A 255 1.63 -12.14 40.28
N GLN A 256 0.34 -12.40 40.52
CA GLN A 256 -0.09 -13.25 41.66
C GLN A 256 -1.06 -14.39 41.35
N VAL A 257 -1.33 -14.69 40.08
CA VAL A 257 -2.07 -15.92 39.73
C VAL A 257 -1.18 -16.83 38.89
N THR A 258 -0.73 -17.91 39.52
CA THR A 258 -0.10 -19.05 38.88
C THR A 258 -0.95 -19.54 37.69
N VAL A 259 -0.34 -19.51 36.49
CA VAL A 259 -0.72 -20.15 35.19
C VAL A 259 -1.63 -19.30 34.25
N PRO A 260 -1.42 -19.24 32.91
CA PRO A 260 -0.47 -19.94 32.02
C PRO A 260 0.66 -19.05 31.48
N SER A 261 1.73 -19.68 30.98
CA SER A 261 2.97 -19.08 30.44
C SER A 261 2.79 -17.67 29.85
N GLY A 262 3.53 -16.68 30.37
CA GLY A 262 3.45 -15.27 29.96
C GLY A 262 3.61 -14.99 28.45
N SER A 263 4.04 -15.98 27.65
CA SER A 263 4.04 -15.95 26.19
C SER A 263 2.62 -15.95 25.57
N GLN A 264 1.66 -16.70 26.12
CA GLN A 264 0.31 -16.80 25.56
C GLN A 264 -0.49 -15.49 25.76
N LEU A 265 -0.33 -14.84 26.92
CA LEU A 265 -1.00 -13.58 27.23
C LEU A 265 -0.45 -12.43 26.35
N LYS A 266 0.88 -12.35 26.20
CA LYS A 266 1.55 -11.42 25.28
C LYS A 266 1.10 -11.63 23.83
N ASN A 267 0.95 -12.88 23.41
CA ASN A 267 0.44 -13.22 22.07
C ASN A 267 -1.00 -12.76 21.87
N ARG A 268 -1.88 -12.95 22.87
CA ARG A 268 -3.28 -12.48 22.79
C ARG A 268 -3.37 -10.95 22.70
N ARG A 269 -2.63 -10.21 23.53
CA ARG A 269 -2.53 -8.74 23.46
C ARG A 269 -2.11 -8.29 22.06
N LYS A 270 -1.04 -8.88 21.54
CA LYS A 270 -0.52 -8.56 20.19
C LYS A 270 -1.56 -8.81 19.10
N GLN A 271 -2.29 -9.93 19.17
CA GLN A 271 -3.33 -10.27 18.20
C GLN A 271 -4.50 -9.27 18.19
N ILE A 272 -4.98 -8.87 19.37
CA ILE A 272 -6.13 -7.95 19.48
C ILE A 272 -5.73 -6.54 19.01
N ILE A 273 -4.56 -6.03 19.42
CA ILE A 273 -4.02 -4.75 18.94
C ILE A 273 -3.86 -4.77 17.42
N ALA A 274 -3.25 -5.83 16.89
CA ALA A 274 -3.06 -5.97 15.46
C ALA A 274 -4.42 -6.01 14.73
N TYR A 275 -5.45 -6.63 15.30
CA TYR A 275 -6.78 -6.66 14.69
C TYR A 275 -7.35 -5.24 14.48
N ASP A 276 -7.22 -4.35 15.47
CA ASP A 276 -7.61 -2.94 15.32
C ASP A 276 -6.87 -2.26 14.18
N ILE A 277 -5.54 -2.45 14.08
CA ILE A 277 -4.74 -1.88 12.98
C ILE A 277 -5.23 -2.39 11.62
N ARG A 278 -5.58 -3.67 11.50
CA ARG A 278 -6.13 -4.22 10.26
C ARG A 278 -7.44 -3.56 9.87
N CYS A 279 -8.31 -3.32 10.84
CA CYS A 279 -9.54 -2.57 10.64
C CYS A 279 -9.28 -1.12 10.19
N VAL A 280 -8.28 -0.45 10.76
CA VAL A 280 -7.83 0.87 10.30
C VAL A 280 -7.30 0.81 8.87
N GLY A 281 -6.57 -0.25 8.48
CA GLY A 281 -6.17 -0.50 7.10
C GLY A 281 -7.35 -0.63 6.14
N TYR A 282 -8.43 -1.31 6.53
CA TYR A 282 -9.67 -1.36 5.73
C TYR A 282 -10.37 -0.02 5.60
N VAL A 283 -10.35 0.80 6.66
CA VAL A 283 -10.86 2.16 6.62
C VAL A 283 -10.04 3.01 5.64
N MET A 284 -8.71 2.97 5.74
CA MET A 284 -7.80 3.65 4.81
C MET A 284 -8.05 3.25 3.36
N ALA A 285 -8.12 1.94 3.08
CA ALA A 285 -8.33 1.42 1.74
C ALA A 285 -9.60 1.99 1.10
N ARG A 286 -10.73 1.96 1.82
CA ARG A 286 -12.03 2.43 1.30
C ARG A 286 -12.15 3.94 1.23
N MET A 287 -11.41 4.68 2.05
CA MET A 287 -11.34 6.14 1.95
C MET A 287 -10.56 6.60 0.72
N VAL A 288 -9.48 5.90 0.39
CA VAL A 288 -8.60 6.29 -0.72
C VAL A 288 -9.10 5.72 -2.05
N LEU A 289 -9.47 4.44 -2.08
CA LEU A 289 -9.99 3.73 -3.24
C LEU A 289 -11.52 3.63 -3.14
N ARG A 290 -12.23 4.62 -3.70
CA ARG A 290 -13.71 4.69 -3.63
C ARG A 290 -14.39 3.50 -4.29
N GLU A 291 -13.71 2.84 -5.21
CA GLU A 291 -14.15 1.61 -5.88
C GLU A 291 -14.35 0.47 -4.88
N LEU A 292 -13.66 0.48 -3.72
CA LEU A 292 -13.87 -0.47 -2.62
C LEU A 292 -15.13 -0.17 -1.78
N MET A 293 -15.92 0.86 -2.14
CA MET A 293 -17.28 1.04 -1.60
C MET A 293 -18.27 0.08 -2.25
N ASP A 294 -17.97 -0.42 -3.45
CA ASP A 294 -18.71 -1.50 -4.11
C ASP A 294 -18.50 -2.81 -3.33
N PRO A 295 -19.58 -3.44 -2.80
CA PRO A 295 -19.47 -4.68 -2.03
C PRO A 295 -18.79 -5.82 -2.78
N LEU A 296 -18.94 -5.90 -4.12
CA LEU A 296 -18.35 -6.96 -4.94
C LEU A 296 -16.83 -6.80 -5.01
N ILE A 297 -16.34 -5.62 -5.37
CA ILE A 297 -14.89 -5.32 -5.42
C ILE A 297 -14.29 -5.51 -4.02
N PHE A 298 -14.97 -5.02 -2.97
CA PHE A 298 -14.50 -5.20 -1.62
C PHE A 298 -14.47 -6.68 -1.17
N SER A 299 -15.35 -7.52 -1.71
CA SER A 299 -15.32 -8.97 -1.48
C SER A 299 -14.08 -9.60 -2.12
N HIS A 300 -13.76 -9.25 -3.36
CA HIS A 300 -12.53 -9.71 -4.03
C HIS A 300 -11.27 -9.28 -3.26
N PHE A 301 -11.21 -8.02 -2.84
CA PHE A 301 -10.14 -7.49 -2.01
C PHE A 301 -10.00 -8.23 -0.66
N LYS A 302 -11.10 -8.54 0.04
CA LYS A 302 -11.05 -9.36 1.26
C LYS A 302 -10.60 -10.79 0.98
N THR A 303 -11.03 -11.36 -0.14
CA THR A 303 -10.70 -12.73 -0.54
C THR A 303 -9.22 -12.85 -0.83
N PHE A 304 -8.63 -11.86 -1.49
CA PHE A 304 -7.19 -11.75 -1.70
C PHE A 304 -6.41 -11.89 -0.38
N LEU A 305 -6.80 -11.12 0.65
CA LEU A 305 -6.15 -11.17 1.96
C LEU A 305 -6.43 -12.47 2.75
N ARG A 306 -7.61 -13.09 2.57
CA ARG A 306 -7.97 -14.36 3.23
C ARG A 306 -7.22 -15.55 2.65
N LYS A 307 -6.95 -15.54 1.34
CA LYS A 307 -6.13 -16.55 0.66
C LYS A 307 -4.64 -16.49 1.06
N GLY A 308 -4.24 -15.50 1.87
CA GLY A 308 -2.86 -15.35 2.33
C GLY A 308 -1.94 -14.74 1.28
N HIS A 309 -2.47 -14.02 0.29
CA HIS A 309 -1.63 -13.25 -0.63
C HIS A 309 -1.04 -12.03 0.07
N ASP A 310 0.23 -11.75 -0.21
CA ASP A 310 0.97 -10.63 0.37
C ASP A 310 0.30 -9.28 0.01
N PRO A 311 -0.13 -8.47 1.00
CA PRO A 311 -0.70 -7.13 0.78
C PRO A 311 0.19 -6.19 -0.04
N VAL A 312 1.49 -6.47 -0.07
CA VAL A 312 2.46 -5.71 -0.84
C VAL A 312 2.18 -5.80 -2.36
N GLY A 313 1.52 -6.87 -2.83
CA GLY A 313 1.03 -7.04 -4.20
C GLY A 313 -0.36 -6.42 -4.48
N LEU A 314 -0.96 -5.67 -3.54
CA LEU A 314 -2.31 -5.12 -3.69
C LEU A 314 -2.46 -4.19 -4.89
N ARG A 315 -1.42 -3.38 -5.18
CA ARG A 315 -1.45 -2.46 -6.31
C ARG A 315 -1.69 -3.21 -7.62
N GLU A 316 -0.89 -4.22 -7.91
CA GLU A 316 -1.01 -5.05 -9.12
C GLU A 316 -2.33 -5.82 -9.18
N PHE A 317 -2.81 -6.32 -8.03
CA PHE A 317 -4.09 -7.02 -7.95
C PHE A 317 -5.28 -6.11 -8.31
N LEU A 318 -5.26 -4.85 -7.83
CA LEU A 318 -6.37 -3.92 -7.99
C LEU A 318 -6.33 -3.16 -9.31
N LEU A 319 -5.16 -2.97 -9.93
CA LEU A 319 -4.98 -2.16 -11.13
C LEU A 319 -5.97 -2.49 -12.27
N PRO A 320 -6.23 -3.77 -12.64
CA PRO A 320 -7.23 -4.10 -13.67
C PRO A 320 -8.67 -3.71 -13.30
N HIS A 321 -9.02 -3.80 -12.01
CA HIS A 321 -10.35 -3.49 -11.50
C HIS A 321 -10.59 -1.98 -11.40
N LEU A 322 -9.54 -1.21 -11.15
CA LEU A 322 -9.60 0.25 -10.98
C LEU A 322 -9.56 0.99 -12.31
N LEU A 323 -8.76 0.53 -13.28
CA LEU A 323 -8.65 1.18 -14.59
C LEU A 323 -9.83 0.88 -15.52
N SER A 324 -10.46 -0.28 -15.40
CA SER A 324 -11.61 -0.66 -16.24
C SER A 324 -12.84 0.23 -16.04
N LYS A 325 -12.96 0.90 -14.88
CA LYS A 325 -14.13 1.71 -14.53
C LYS A 325 -13.93 3.22 -14.75
N SER A 326 -12.75 3.70 -15.14
CA SER A 326 -12.50 5.15 -15.28
C SER A 326 -11.41 5.47 -16.31
N PRO A 327 -11.75 6.04 -17.48
CA PRO A 327 -10.79 6.38 -18.52
C PRO A 327 -9.80 7.48 -18.12
N SER A 328 -10.12 8.28 -17.10
CA SER A 328 -9.26 9.32 -16.51
C SER A 328 -8.29 8.81 -15.43
N GLY A 329 -8.31 7.51 -15.14
CA GLY A 329 -7.58 6.89 -14.03
C GLY A 329 -8.25 7.11 -12.67
N SER A 330 -7.83 6.33 -11.67
CA SER A 330 -8.35 6.39 -10.30
C SER A 330 -7.57 7.42 -9.47
N THR A 331 -8.25 8.43 -8.93
CA THR A 331 -7.68 9.41 -7.97
C THR A 331 -7.00 8.70 -6.80
N GLY A 332 -7.59 7.59 -6.33
CA GLY A 332 -7.04 6.80 -5.24
C GLY A 332 -5.69 6.15 -5.56
N LEU A 333 -5.51 5.64 -6.78
CA LEU A 333 -4.20 5.14 -7.25
C LEU A 333 -3.15 6.24 -7.20
N GLN A 334 -3.49 7.44 -7.71
CA GLN A 334 -2.57 8.57 -7.70
C GLN A 334 -2.17 9.00 -6.29
N ILE A 335 -3.10 8.95 -5.33
CA ILE A 335 -2.82 9.24 -3.91
C ILE A 335 -1.82 8.23 -3.34
N LEU A 336 -2.03 6.94 -3.58
CA LEU A 336 -1.19 5.89 -3.01
C LEU A 336 0.20 5.80 -3.67
N ASP A 337 0.29 6.17 -4.96
CA ASP A 337 1.52 6.21 -5.76
C ASP A 337 2.40 7.46 -5.50
N ARG A 338 1.90 8.46 -4.76
CA ARG A 338 2.67 9.65 -4.36
C ARG A 338 3.77 9.30 -3.36
N ASP A 339 4.76 10.21 -3.27
CA ASP A 339 5.86 10.16 -2.30
C ASP A 339 6.60 8.80 -2.32
N GLY A 340 6.87 8.28 -3.52
CA GLY A 340 7.51 6.97 -3.68
C GLY A 340 6.62 5.80 -3.26
N GLY A 341 5.30 5.90 -3.44
CA GLY A 341 4.38 4.83 -3.09
C GLY A 341 4.18 4.65 -1.59
N ALA A 342 4.43 5.68 -0.77
CA ALA A 342 4.33 5.58 0.69
C ALA A 342 2.92 5.18 1.16
N GLY A 343 1.87 5.57 0.42
CA GLY A 343 0.50 5.16 0.74
C GLY A 343 0.30 3.65 0.63
N TRP A 344 0.85 3.04 -0.43
CA TRP A 344 0.83 1.58 -0.57
C TRP A 344 1.65 0.89 0.52
N ASN A 345 2.79 1.44 0.93
CA ASN A 345 3.61 0.86 2.00
C ASN A 345 2.82 0.80 3.32
N LEU A 346 2.22 1.92 3.72
CA LEU A 346 1.44 1.99 4.94
C LEU A 346 0.25 1.03 4.89
N LEU A 347 -0.46 1.01 3.76
CA LEU A 347 -1.63 0.15 3.58
C LEU A 347 -1.25 -1.33 3.68
N ALA A 348 -0.16 -1.74 3.01
CA ALA A 348 0.34 -3.11 3.09
C ALA A 348 0.77 -3.46 4.53
N ALA A 349 1.46 -2.55 5.23
CA ALA A 349 1.91 -2.76 6.60
C ALA A 349 0.76 -2.86 7.61
N MET A 350 -0.34 -2.11 7.41
CA MET A 350 -1.56 -2.23 8.20
C MET A 350 -2.33 -3.53 7.91
N LEU A 351 -2.21 -4.07 6.69
CA LEU A 351 -2.94 -5.25 6.24
C LEU A 351 -2.10 -6.54 6.26
N ALA A 352 -0.86 -6.49 6.77
CA ALA A 352 0.04 -7.63 6.89
C ALA A 352 -0.70 -8.87 7.41
N ILE A 353 -0.50 -10.01 6.75
CA ILE A 353 -1.21 -11.26 7.03
C ILE A 353 -0.96 -11.69 8.47
N ASP A 354 0.32 -11.81 8.83
CA ASP A 354 0.76 -12.10 10.18
C ASP A 354 0.51 -10.88 11.08
N PRO A 355 -0.32 -11.01 12.15
CA PRO A 355 -0.44 -10.00 13.18
C PRO A 355 0.91 -9.57 13.77
N GLY A 356 1.90 -10.46 13.74
CA GLY A 356 3.26 -10.24 14.20
C GLY A 356 4.02 -9.13 13.49
N ASN A 357 3.78 -9.01 12.18
CA ASN A 357 4.47 -8.10 11.25
C ASN A 357 3.65 -6.85 10.92
N ARG A 358 2.45 -6.73 11.50
CA ARG A 358 1.57 -5.59 11.28
C ARG A 358 2.13 -4.37 11.99
N ILE A 359 2.13 -3.22 11.32
CA ILE A 359 2.64 -1.96 11.87
C ILE A 359 1.92 -1.60 13.18
N SER A 360 2.66 -1.06 14.15
CA SER A 360 2.05 -0.55 15.38
C SER A 360 1.35 0.79 15.14
N CYS A 361 0.45 1.19 16.04
CA CYS A 361 -0.17 2.52 16.00
C CYS A 361 0.86 3.65 16.04
N THR A 362 1.88 3.51 16.90
CA THR A 362 2.95 4.51 17.05
C THR A 362 3.81 4.64 15.80
N ASP A 363 4.15 3.52 15.16
CA ASP A 363 4.94 3.53 13.94
C ASP A 363 4.12 4.03 12.75
N ALA A 364 2.84 3.68 12.68
CA ALA A 364 1.93 4.20 11.67
C ALA A 364 1.82 5.73 11.74
N LEU A 365 1.72 6.32 12.94
CA LEU A 365 1.68 7.78 13.14
C LEU A 365 2.97 8.50 12.70
N ARG A 366 4.10 7.79 12.68
CA ARG A 366 5.40 8.27 12.20
C ARG A 366 5.66 7.95 10.73
N HIS A 367 4.74 7.25 10.08
CA HIS A 367 4.93 6.81 8.71
C HIS A 367 4.97 8.01 7.73
N PRO A 368 5.89 8.04 6.74
CA PRO A 368 6.03 9.16 5.80
C PRO A 368 4.72 9.59 5.13
N PHE A 369 3.87 8.62 4.77
CA PHE A 369 2.54 8.89 4.22
C PHE A 369 1.66 9.81 5.10
N LEU A 370 1.71 9.69 6.43
CA LEU A 370 0.89 10.50 7.35
C LEU A 370 1.59 11.78 7.83
N CYS A 371 2.92 11.80 7.81
CA CYS A 371 3.72 12.96 8.19
C CYS A 371 3.80 13.98 7.05
N GLY A 372 3.73 13.56 5.79
CA GLY A 372 3.87 14.49 4.66
C GLY A 372 5.30 15.02 4.48
N PRO A 373 5.56 15.81 3.42
CA PRO A 373 6.92 16.15 3.00
C PRO A 373 7.66 17.11 3.92
N ARG A 374 6.97 17.94 4.71
CA ARG A 374 7.60 18.92 5.61
C ARG A 374 8.31 18.31 6.81
N TRP A 375 7.86 17.13 7.25
CA TRP A 375 8.38 16.53 8.47
C TRP A 375 9.40 15.46 8.10
N PRO A 376 10.70 15.69 8.35
CA PRO A 376 11.72 14.71 8.05
C PRO A 376 11.51 13.49 8.96
N VAL A 377 11.05 12.40 8.38
CA VAL A 377 10.99 11.10 9.06
C VAL A 377 12.31 10.41 8.80
N ASN A 378 12.99 9.96 9.87
CA ASN A 378 14.13 9.05 9.75
C ASN A 378 13.66 7.81 9.00
N SER A 379 13.97 7.76 7.71
CA SER A 379 13.48 6.72 6.82
C SER A 379 14.32 5.46 7.03
N SER A 380 13.65 4.35 7.31
CA SER A 380 14.31 3.05 7.35
C SER A 380 14.87 2.71 5.96
N ILE A 381 15.87 1.84 5.92
CA ILE A 381 16.42 1.33 4.65
C ILE A 381 15.30 0.68 3.81
N ASP A 382 14.37 -0.02 4.45
CA ASP A 382 13.23 -0.65 3.75
C ASP A 382 12.28 0.37 3.12
N MET A 383 12.06 1.51 3.77
CA MET A 383 11.29 2.61 3.19
C MET A 383 12.02 3.21 1.98
N ILE A 384 13.34 3.38 2.06
CA ILE A 384 14.14 3.89 0.93
C ILE A 384 14.06 2.92 -0.26
N ARG A 385 14.23 1.61 -0.02
CA ARG A 385 14.06 0.56 -1.03
C ARG A 385 12.67 0.61 -1.65
N TRP A 386 11.64 0.71 -0.81
CA TRP A 386 10.25 0.82 -1.25
C TRP A 386 10.03 2.04 -2.15
N SER A 387 10.54 3.20 -1.75
CA SER A 387 10.39 4.45 -2.49
C SER A 387 11.10 4.42 -3.83
N LEU A 388 12.34 3.92 -3.87
CA LEU A 388 13.11 3.75 -5.11
C LEU A 388 12.45 2.73 -6.05
N GLY A 389 12.00 1.60 -5.52
CA GLY A 389 11.33 0.56 -6.30
C GLY A 389 10.01 1.03 -6.90
N SER A 390 9.20 1.72 -6.10
CA SER A 390 7.94 2.31 -6.58
C SER A 390 8.18 3.39 -7.63
N ALA A 391 9.23 4.20 -7.48
CA ALA A 391 9.61 5.19 -8.50
C ALA A 391 10.07 4.53 -9.80
N ALA A 392 10.83 3.44 -9.72
CA ALA A 392 11.25 2.68 -10.90
C ALA A 392 10.04 2.09 -11.65
N ILE A 393 9.10 1.45 -10.94
CA ILE A 393 7.87 0.91 -11.53
C ILE A 393 7.07 2.02 -12.23
N ARG A 394 6.91 3.18 -11.58
CA ARG A 394 6.19 4.32 -12.17
C ARG A 394 6.84 4.83 -13.45
N ILE A 395 8.16 4.96 -13.49
CA ILE A 395 8.88 5.38 -14.71
C ILE A 395 8.73 4.34 -15.83
N VAL A 396 8.59 3.05 -15.49
CA VAL A 396 8.37 2.00 -16.49
C VAL A 396 6.96 2.04 -17.06
N GLU A 397 5.96 2.33 -16.22
CA GLU A 397 4.55 2.47 -16.63
C GLU A 397 4.29 3.79 -17.38
N GLU A 398 4.95 4.87 -17.00
CA GLU A 398 4.97 6.12 -17.74
C GLU A 398 5.84 5.93 -18.98
N TYR A 399 5.25 5.85 -20.19
CA TYR A 399 5.96 5.60 -21.45
C TYR A 399 7.36 6.27 -21.53
N ILE A 400 8.42 5.45 -21.72
CA ILE A 400 9.82 5.90 -21.78
C ILE A 400 10.17 6.26 -23.22
N TYR A 401 9.80 7.46 -23.64
CA TYR A 401 10.10 7.96 -24.99
C TYR A 401 11.55 8.45 -25.13
N MET A 402 12.16 8.95 -24.05
CA MET A 402 13.37 9.76 -24.13
C MET A 402 14.58 9.15 -23.43
N THR A 403 15.78 9.46 -23.93
CA THR A 403 17.06 9.04 -23.34
C THR A 403 17.20 9.44 -21.87
N HIS A 404 16.66 10.60 -21.47
CA HIS A 404 16.73 11.06 -20.08
C HIS A 404 15.95 10.16 -19.10
N GLN A 405 14.78 9.64 -19.51
CA GLN A 405 14.00 8.70 -18.69
C GLN A 405 14.75 7.37 -18.54
N ARG A 406 15.38 6.88 -19.61
CA ARG A 406 16.23 5.67 -19.56
C ARG A 406 17.43 5.85 -18.64
N ASN A 407 18.12 6.99 -18.73
CA ASN A 407 19.25 7.31 -17.86
C ASN A 407 18.81 7.40 -16.39
N ARG A 408 17.66 8.02 -16.12
CA ARG A 408 17.09 8.11 -14.78
C ARG A 408 16.74 6.74 -14.21
N LEU A 409 16.14 5.85 -15.01
CA LEU A 409 15.81 4.50 -14.59
C LEU A 409 17.08 3.67 -14.34
N ALA A 410 18.10 3.78 -15.19
CA ALA A 410 19.39 3.12 -14.97
C ALA A 410 20.04 3.56 -13.64
N GLN A 411 20.05 4.87 -13.36
CA GLN A 411 20.54 5.40 -12.08
C GLN A 411 19.73 4.87 -10.88
N LEU A 412 18.42 4.76 -11.00
CA LEU A 412 17.57 4.20 -9.95
C LEU A 412 17.86 2.72 -9.71
N ILE A 413 18.07 1.93 -10.77
CA ILE A 413 18.45 0.52 -10.66
C ILE A 413 19.80 0.40 -9.95
N ASP A 414 20.79 1.22 -10.32
CA ASP A 414 22.09 1.20 -9.67
C ASP A 414 22.01 1.60 -8.18
N LEU A 415 21.16 2.57 -7.82
CA LEU A 415 20.90 2.93 -6.42
C LEU A 415 20.19 1.80 -5.67
N LEU A 416 19.19 1.17 -6.28
CA LEU A 416 18.48 0.02 -5.71
C LEU A 416 19.45 -1.11 -5.41
N GLU A 417 20.37 -1.42 -6.33
CA GLU A 417 21.40 -2.43 -6.10
C GLU A 417 22.30 -2.05 -4.92
N ARG A 418 22.77 -0.80 -4.84
CA ARG A 418 23.66 -0.34 -3.76
C ARG A 418 23.02 -0.36 -2.37
N VAL A 419 21.71 -0.11 -2.27
CA VAL A 419 20.98 -0.10 -0.99
C VAL A 419 20.65 -1.53 -0.51
N ASN A 420 20.75 -2.53 -1.39
CA ASN A 420 20.52 -3.94 -1.07
C ASN A 420 21.84 -4.65 -0.74
N PHE A 421 22.15 -4.71 0.55
CA PHE A 421 23.31 -5.47 1.05
C PHE A 421 22.97 -6.95 1.19
N THR A 422 23.90 -7.78 0.68
CA THR A 422 24.08 -9.22 0.88
C THR A 422 22.99 -9.97 1.66
N THR A 423 22.13 -10.66 0.94
CA THR A 423 21.26 -11.73 1.46
C THR A 423 22.00 -13.06 1.43
N ARG A 424 21.88 -13.86 2.50
CA ARG A 424 22.46 -15.21 2.53
C ARG A 424 21.74 -16.07 1.48
N LEU A 425 22.41 -17.06 0.90
CA LEU A 425 21.80 -17.97 -0.08
C LEU A 425 20.48 -18.59 0.43
N GLU A 426 20.43 -18.90 1.73
CA GLU A 426 19.25 -19.43 2.42
C GLU A 426 18.02 -18.50 2.37
N ASP A 427 18.24 -17.19 2.33
CA ASP A 427 17.16 -16.21 2.26
C ASP A 427 16.51 -16.19 0.86
N TRP A 428 17.30 -16.43 -0.20
CA TRP A 428 16.81 -16.46 -1.57
C TRP A 428 15.87 -17.62 -1.86
N MET A 429 16.16 -18.79 -1.28
CA MET A 429 15.26 -19.95 -1.38
C MET A 429 13.88 -19.67 -0.79
N LYS A 430 13.78 -18.74 0.17
CA LYS A 430 12.50 -18.31 0.77
C LYS A 430 11.84 -17.17 -0.01
N THR A 431 12.61 -16.26 -0.61
CA THR A 431 12.09 -15.01 -1.19
C THR A 431 11.81 -15.06 -2.69
N LEU A 432 12.57 -15.85 -3.47
CA LEU A 432 12.38 -16.00 -4.91
C LEU A 432 11.08 -16.67 -5.34
N PRO A 433 10.57 -17.70 -4.63
CA PRO A 433 9.42 -18.46 -5.13
C PRO A 433 8.20 -17.58 -5.38
N GLY A 434 7.53 -17.83 -6.50
CA GLY A 434 6.33 -17.10 -6.89
C GLY A 434 6.33 -16.71 -8.36
N LYS A 435 5.31 -15.93 -8.72
CA LYS A 435 5.09 -15.48 -10.08
C LYS A 435 5.57 -14.04 -10.24
N TRP A 436 6.38 -13.79 -11.25
CA TRP A 436 7.04 -12.52 -11.54
C TRP A 436 6.71 -12.08 -12.96
N ARG A 437 6.28 -10.83 -13.13
CA ARG A 437 6.00 -10.22 -14.44
C ARG A 437 7.16 -9.34 -14.83
N LEU A 438 7.73 -9.55 -16.00
CA LEU A 438 8.76 -8.68 -16.54
C LEU A 438 8.12 -7.37 -17.00
N ILE A 439 8.65 -6.24 -16.52
CA ILE A 439 8.12 -4.90 -16.84
C ILE A 439 9.09 -4.05 -17.66
N TYR A 440 10.40 -4.29 -17.55
CA TYR A 440 11.40 -3.50 -18.25
C TYR A 440 12.71 -4.26 -18.46
N HIS A 441 13.44 -3.91 -19.53
CA HIS A 441 14.84 -4.29 -19.68
C HIS A 441 15.69 -3.11 -20.17
N THR A 442 16.95 -3.00 -19.76
CA THR A 442 17.76 -1.79 -20.07
C THR A 442 18.11 -1.64 -21.54
N SER A 443 18.08 -2.72 -22.33
CA SER A 443 18.45 -2.68 -23.75
C SER A 443 17.33 -2.21 -24.68
N ARG A 444 16.04 -2.49 -24.38
CA ARG A 444 14.84 -2.02 -25.13
C ARG A 444 13.61 -2.05 -24.20
N GLN A 445 12.48 -1.50 -24.62
CA GLN A 445 11.21 -1.70 -23.91
C GLN A 445 10.42 -2.84 -24.56
N ILE A 446 9.76 -3.67 -23.73
CA ILE A 446 8.91 -4.77 -24.21
C ILE A 446 7.63 -4.18 -24.79
N GLY A 447 7.28 -4.60 -26.01
CA GLY A 447 6.05 -4.16 -26.68
C GLY A 447 6.08 -2.74 -27.25
N LEU A 448 7.19 -2.00 -27.11
CA LEU A 448 7.36 -0.67 -27.72
C LEU A 448 8.48 -0.71 -28.76
N THR A 449 8.07 -0.86 -30.01
CA THR A 449 8.94 -0.89 -31.17
C THR A 449 8.45 0.11 -32.21
N MET A 450 9.33 1.01 -32.64
CA MET A 450 9.10 1.88 -33.81
C MET A 450 9.28 1.12 -35.14
N ARG A 451 9.74 -0.13 -35.09
CA ARG A 451 9.88 -0.99 -36.26
C ARG A 451 8.51 -1.50 -36.68
N GLN A 452 8.24 -1.44 -37.98
CA GLN A 452 7.14 -2.17 -38.61
C GLN A 452 7.59 -3.63 -38.80
N ALA A 453 7.03 -4.53 -37.99
CA ALA A 453 7.25 -5.96 -38.12
C ALA A 453 6.23 -6.56 -39.09
N SER A 454 6.65 -7.59 -39.84
CA SER A 454 5.79 -8.36 -40.74
C SER A 454 6.05 -9.85 -40.49
N PRO A 455 5.15 -10.57 -39.79
CA PRO A 455 3.88 -10.10 -39.23
C PRO A 455 4.06 -9.24 -37.97
N PRO A 456 3.15 -8.30 -37.68
CA PRO A 456 3.15 -7.55 -36.44
C PRO A 456 2.72 -8.45 -35.27
N VAL A 457 3.61 -8.59 -34.29
CA VAL A 457 3.37 -9.37 -33.07
C VAL A 457 3.35 -8.42 -31.88
N LEU A 458 2.26 -8.45 -31.10
CA LEU A 458 2.11 -7.71 -29.87
C LEU A 458 2.38 -8.63 -28.67
N ILE A 459 3.47 -8.37 -27.93
CA ILE A 459 3.71 -9.04 -26.65
C ILE A 459 2.71 -8.53 -25.61
N LYS A 460 2.04 -9.45 -24.91
CA LYS A 460 1.08 -9.13 -23.83
C LYS A 460 1.78 -9.20 -22.48
N ASP A 461 1.87 -10.40 -21.91
CA ASP A 461 2.49 -10.63 -20.60
C ASP A 461 3.67 -11.58 -20.72
N VAL A 462 4.72 -11.29 -19.95
CA VAL A 462 5.89 -12.14 -19.81
C VAL A 462 6.03 -12.50 -18.34
N MET A 463 5.67 -13.73 -18.01
CA MET A 463 5.53 -14.22 -16.64
C MET A 463 6.58 -15.28 -16.36
N GLN A 464 7.46 -15.03 -15.40
CA GLN A 464 8.39 -16.02 -14.86
C GLN A 464 7.85 -16.57 -13.54
N THR A 465 7.60 -17.87 -13.49
CA THR A 465 7.19 -18.59 -12.28
C THR A 465 8.39 -19.35 -11.76
N ILE A 466 8.81 -19.05 -10.54
CA ILE A 466 9.92 -19.74 -9.86
C ILE A 466 9.32 -20.59 -8.75
N SER A 467 9.65 -21.88 -8.73
CA SER A 467 9.29 -22.82 -7.67
C SER A 467 10.55 -23.44 -7.06
N VAL A 468 10.44 -23.90 -5.82
CA VAL A 468 11.52 -24.61 -5.13
C VAL A 468 11.17 -26.10 -5.13
N THR A 469 12.13 -26.93 -5.53
CA THR A 469 12.02 -28.38 -5.52
C THR A 469 13.17 -28.94 -4.70
N SER A 470 12.89 -29.32 -3.45
CA SER A 470 13.87 -29.79 -2.46
C SER A 470 14.97 -28.74 -2.15
N GLN A 471 16.04 -28.71 -2.96
CA GLN A 471 17.20 -27.81 -2.83
C GLN A 471 17.55 -27.07 -4.14
N THR A 472 16.86 -27.37 -5.24
CA THR A 472 17.03 -26.71 -6.53
C THR A 472 15.81 -25.86 -6.85
N LEU A 473 15.95 -24.92 -7.77
CA LEU A 473 14.81 -24.16 -8.31
C LEU A 473 14.35 -24.76 -9.63
N ALA A 474 13.06 -24.61 -9.91
CA ALA A 474 12.52 -24.74 -11.25
C ALA A 474 11.96 -23.38 -11.68
N SER A 475 12.13 -23.03 -12.95
CA SER A 475 11.63 -21.79 -13.54
C SER A 475 10.85 -22.09 -14.80
N THR A 476 9.62 -21.60 -14.86
CA THR A 476 8.78 -21.61 -16.06
C THR A 476 8.55 -20.18 -16.51
N VAL A 477 8.96 -19.84 -17.73
CA VAL A 477 8.62 -18.56 -18.35
C VAL A 477 7.50 -18.74 -19.36
N ASP A 478 6.39 -18.07 -19.11
CA ASP A 478 5.22 -17.98 -19.99
C ASP A 478 5.19 -16.61 -20.67
N VAL A 479 5.33 -16.60 -21.98
CA VAL A 479 5.16 -15.42 -22.82
C VAL A 479 3.83 -15.54 -23.57
N THR A 480 2.95 -14.58 -23.40
CA THR A 480 1.72 -14.46 -24.21
C THR A 480 1.87 -13.36 -25.23
N PHE A 481 1.39 -13.60 -26.45
CA PHE A 481 1.44 -12.63 -27.54
C PHE A 481 0.21 -12.75 -28.44
N THR A 482 0.01 -11.74 -29.29
CA THR A 482 -1.03 -11.74 -30.32
C THR A 482 -0.42 -11.39 -31.66
N VAL A 483 -0.67 -12.25 -32.66
CA VAL A 483 -0.30 -12.02 -34.05
C VAL A 483 -1.42 -11.22 -34.70
N LEU A 484 -1.09 -10.03 -35.18
CA LEU A 484 -2.06 -9.12 -35.78
C LEU A 484 -2.22 -9.41 -37.28
N PRO A 485 -3.44 -9.26 -37.84
CA PRO A 485 -3.76 -9.70 -39.20
C PRO A 485 -3.24 -8.78 -40.33
N SER A 486 -2.49 -7.72 -40.03
CA SER A 486 -2.05 -6.74 -41.04
C SER A 486 -0.59 -6.91 -41.44
N ASP A 487 -0.32 -7.03 -42.74
CA ASP A 487 1.05 -7.19 -43.24
C ASP A 487 1.84 -5.87 -43.36
N THR A 488 1.17 -4.71 -43.23
CA THR A 488 1.76 -3.40 -43.59
C THR A 488 1.66 -2.31 -42.52
N ASN A 489 0.61 -2.27 -41.69
CA ASN A 489 0.45 -1.24 -40.65
C ASN A 489 -0.05 -1.83 -39.33
N TRP A 490 0.34 -1.23 -38.20
CA TRP A 490 -0.21 -1.59 -36.89
C TRP A 490 -1.71 -1.27 -36.86
N PRO A 491 -2.61 -2.27 -36.81
CA PRO A 491 -4.05 -2.01 -36.82
C PRO A 491 -4.49 -1.27 -35.55
N HIS A 492 -5.55 -0.47 -35.66
CA HIS A 492 -6.18 0.17 -34.49
C HIS A 492 -6.82 -0.87 -33.57
N ASP A 493 -7.47 -1.87 -34.16
CA ASP A 493 -7.89 -3.07 -33.45
C ASP A 493 -6.68 -3.96 -33.17
N LYS A 494 -6.45 -4.26 -31.89
CA LYS A 494 -5.35 -5.13 -31.44
C LYS A 494 -5.80 -6.59 -31.27
N SER A 495 -6.97 -6.94 -31.80
CA SER A 495 -7.42 -8.32 -31.92
C SER A 495 -6.59 -9.08 -32.96
N GLY A 496 -6.45 -10.39 -32.76
CA GLY A 496 -5.67 -11.27 -33.60
C GLY A 496 -5.52 -12.65 -32.99
N ASN A 497 -4.79 -13.53 -33.67
CA ASN A 497 -4.55 -14.90 -33.21
C ASN A 497 -3.61 -14.90 -31.99
N SER A 498 -4.04 -15.47 -30.87
CA SER A 498 -3.23 -15.50 -29.66
C SER A 498 -2.24 -16.66 -29.70
N GLY A 499 -1.04 -16.41 -29.17
CA GLY A 499 0.01 -17.40 -29.01
C GLY A 499 0.63 -17.38 -27.63
N ARG A 500 1.22 -18.52 -27.26
CA ARG A 500 1.94 -18.71 -26.00
C ARG A 500 3.28 -19.38 -26.28
N ILE A 501 4.35 -18.86 -25.70
CA ILE A 501 5.64 -19.54 -25.61
C ILE A 501 5.87 -19.92 -24.16
N GLN A 502 6.21 -21.18 -23.92
CA GLN A 502 6.56 -21.70 -22.61
C GLN A 502 8.01 -22.14 -22.62
N ILE A 503 8.76 -21.75 -21.60
CA ILE A 503 10.17 -22.09 -21.43
C ILE A 503 10.32 -22.69 -20.05
N ASN A 504 10.66 -23.96 -19.97
CA ASN A 504 10.85 -24.67 -18.72
C ASN A 504 12.34 -24.90 -18.47
N ALA A 505 12.78 -24.59 -17.26
CA ALA A 505 14.12 -24.88 -16.77
C ALA A 505 14.01 -25.60 -15.43
N THR A 506 14.62 -26.78 -15.33
CA THR A 506 14.64 -27.63 -14.13
C THR A 506 16.06 -27.68 -13.54
N ASN A 507 16.16 -28.11 -12.28
CA ASN A 507 17.43 -28.30 -11.57
C ASN A 507 18.34 -27.06 -11.50
N ILE A 508 17.75 -25.86 -11.37
CA ILE A 508 18.53 -24.63 -11.28
C ILE A 508 19.25 -24.59 -9.92
N GLN A 509 20.58 -24.60 -9.94
CA GLN A 509 21.41 -24.50 -8.74
C GLN A 509 21.76 -23.04 -8.45
N LEU A 510 21.52 -22.59 -7.22
CA LEU A 510 21.96 -21.28 -6.73
C LEU A 510 23.39 -21.39 -6.19
N ARG A 511 24.35 -20.72 -6.82
CA ARG A 511 25.73 -20.64 -6.32
C ARG A 511 26.12 -19.21 -6.01
N GLN A 512 26.82 -19.00 -4.90
CA GLN A 512 27.49 -17.73 -4.65
C GLN A 512 28.62 -17.57 -5.67
N GLY A 513 28.60 -16.52 -6.49
CA GLY A 513 29.58 -16.32 -7.57
C GLY A 513 30.14 -14.90 -7.61
N GLU A 514 31.03 -14.62 -8.55
CA GLU A 514 31.51 -13.26 -8.86
C GLU A 514 30.86 -12.73 -10.15
N ARG A 515 30.70 -11.40 -10.27
CA ARG A 515 30.13 -10.72 -11.46
C ARG A 515 31.12 -10.91 -12.61
N LEU A 516 30.78 -11.79 -13.54
CA LEU A 516 31.47 -11.88 -14.83
C LEU A 516 30.60 -11.20 -15.87
N TYR A 517 31.00 -9.99 -16.28
CA TYR A 517 30.51 -9.40 -17.52
C TYR A 517 31.47 -9.82 -18.63
N GLN A 518 30.93 -10.28 -19.77
CA GLN A 518 31.78 -10.41 -20.95
C GLN A 518 32.25 -9.01 -21.33
N THR A 519 33.55 -8.76 -21.28
CA THR A 519 34.14 -7.57 -21.89
C THR A 519 33.93 -7.65 -23.40
N ASP A 520 33.64 -6.51 -24.05
CA ASP A 520 33.32 -6.41 -25.48
C ASP A 520 34.33 -7.12 -26.44
N THR A 521 35.51 -7.48 -25.94
CA THR A 521 36.52 -8.30 -26.64
C THR A 521 36.11 -9.76 -26.88
N GLU A 522 35.21 -10.35 -26.08
CA GLU A 522 34.83 -11.78 -26.23
C GLU A 522 33.60 -12.02 -27.13
N VAL A 523 32.83 -10.97 -27.44
CA VAL A 523 31.60 -11.07 -28.25
C VAL A 523 31.91 -11.16 -29.76
N ILE A 524 33.15 -10.85 -30.16
CA ILE A 524 33.53 -10.72 -31.57
C ILE A 524 33.68 -12.07 -32.27
N ASP A 525 33.93 -13.17 -31.55
CA ASP A 525 34.37 -14.43 -32.17
C ASP A 525 33.30 -15.53 -32.35
N GLN A 526 32.03 -15.32 -31.98
CA GLN A 526 31.07 -16.44 -31.97
C GLN A 526 29.66 -16.15 -32.55
N SER A 527 29.54 -15.40 -33.65
CA SER A 527 28.36 -15.58 -34.52
C SER A 527 28.58 -15.19 -35.99
N PRO A 528 28.44 -16.12 -36.95
CA PRO A 528 28.45 -15.81 -38.39
C PRO A 528 27.15 -15.13 -38.89
N ALA A 529 26.17 -14.91 -38.01
CA ALA A 529 24.91 -14.23 -38.35
C ALA A 529 25.02 -12.70 -38.36
N LEU A 530 26.06 -12.12 -37.73
CA LEU A 530 26.27 -10.67 -37.67
C LEU A 530 27.02 -10.10 -38.88
N GLU A 531 27.65 -10.93 -39.71
CA GLU A 531 28.37 -10.47 -40.91
C GLU A 531 27.42 -9.97 -42.01
N ARG A 532 26.23 -10.60 -42.15
CA ARG A 532 25.25 -10.18 -43.18
C ARG A 532 24.58 -8.83 -42.90
N LEU A 533 24.60 -8.36 -41.64
CA LEU A 533 24.10 -7.03 -41.29
C LEU A 533 25.12 -5.92 -41.59
N ARG A 534 26.41 -6.26 -41.79
CA ARG A 534 27.47 -5.28 -42.09
C ARG A 534 27.52 -4.88 -43.57
N GLU A 535 27.12 -5.75 -44.50
CA GLU A 535 27.15 -5.41 -45.93
C GLU A 535 26.12 -4.32 -46.29
N VAL A 536 24.96 -4.30 -45.63
CA VAL A 536 23.92 -3.28 -45.85
C VAL A 536 24.25 -1.94 -45.19
N GLU A 537 25.03 -1.92 -44.09
CA GLU A 537 25.41 -0.68 -43.38
C GLU A 537 26.70 -0.01 -43.93
N SER A 538 27.38 -0.64 -44.89
CA SER A 538 28.66 -0.18 -45.46
C SER A 538 28.57 1.09 -46.32
N SER A 539 27.36 1.58 -46.63
CA SER A 539 27.14 2.74 -47.52
C SER A 539 26.78 4.06 -46.82
N ALA A 540 26.78 4.11 -45.48
CA ALA A 540 26.47 5.34 -44.74
C ALA A 540 27.60 5.75 -43.78
N THR A 541 28.66 6.35 -44.33
CA THR A 541 29.73 6.97 -43.54
C THR A 541 29.23 8.20 -42.77
N ARG A 542 28.83 8.02 -41.50
CA ARG A 542 28.88 9.07 -40.48
C ARG A 542 29.43 8.51 -39.17
N LYS A 543 30.62 9.00 -38.80
CA LYS A 543 31.35 8.71 -37.57
C LYS A 543 30.42 8.72 -36.33
N ARG A 544 30.10 7.55 -35.78
CA ARG A 544 29.54 7.43 -34.42
C ARG A 544 30.67 7.54 -33.40
N LYS A 545 30.94 8.76 -32.92
CA LYS A 545 31.53 8.96 -31.59
C LYS A 545 30.41 8.82 -30.55
N GLY A 546 30.59 7.94 -29.58
CA GLY A 546 29.81 7.94 -28.33
C GLY A 546 28.80 6.81 -28.19
N LEU A 547 29.27 5.60 -27.85
CA LEU A 547 28.44 4.56 -27.23
C LEU A 547 29.21 3.78 -26.14
N GLY A 548 30.27 4.36 -25.56
CA GLY A 548 31.13 3.71 -24.57
C GLY A 548 30.90 4.14 -23.12
N HIS A 549 29.77 4.79 -22.80
CA HIS A 549 29.58 5.44 -21.49
C HIS A 549 28.50 4.81 -20.58
N PHE A 550 27.93 3.66 -20.95
CA PHE A 550 26.87 3.00 -20.17
C PHE A 550 27.32 1.83 -19.30
N LEU A 551 28.59 1.44 -19.33
CA LEU A 551 29.16 0.52 -18.36
C LEU A 551 29.68 1.33 -17.16
N PRO A 552 29.20 1.08 -15.92
CA PRO A 552 29.84 1.65 -14.74
C PRO A 552 31.32 1.22 -14.73
N LYS A 553 32.24 2.17 -14.80
CA LYS A 553 33.69 1.91 -14.79
C LYS A 553 34.16 1.17 -13.53
N ASP A 554 33.35 1.18 -12.47
CA ASP A 554 33.53 0.37 -11.28
C ASP A 554 32.19 -0.28 -10.90
N ALA A 555 32.01 -1.56 -11.24
CA ALA A 555 30.92 -2.35 -10.69
C ALA A 555 31.10 -2.45 -9.16
N PRO A 556 30.06 -2.22 -8.33
CA PRO A 556 30.21 -2.32 -6.87
C PRO A 556 30.66 -3.72 -6.48
N LYS A 557 31.84 -3.84 -5.85
CA LYS A 557 32.46 -5.10 -5.41
C LYS A 557 31.69 -5.81 -4.27
N SER A 558 30.59 -5.25 -3.79
CA SER A 558 29.93 -5.62 -2.53
C SER A 558 28.52 -6.21 -2.67
N LEU A 559 28.13 -6.68 -3.85
CA LEU A 559 26.76 -7.13 -4.12
C LEU A 559 26.64 -8.66 -4.06
N PRO A 560 25.56 -9.23 -3.49
CA PRO A 560 25.32 -10.66 -3.50
C PRO A 560 25.10 -11.10 -4.95
N ILE A 561 25.89 -12.08 -5.38
CA ILE A 561 25.84 -12.60 -6.74
C ILE A 561 25.48 -14.07 -6.62
N ILE A 562 24.32 -14.40 -7.18
CA ILE A 562 23.92 -15.78 -7.35
C ILE A 562 23.96 -16.11 -8.82
N ARG A 563 24.75 -17.14 -9.15
CA ARG A 563 24.73 -17.79 -10.46
C ARG A 563 23.65 -18.86 -10.47
N LEU A 564 22.96 -18.94 -11.60
CA LEU A 564 21.93 -19.93 -11.89
C LEU A 564 22.52 -20.91 -12.90
N ASP A 565 23.01 -22.05 -12.42
CA ASP A 565 23.47 -23.15 -13.28
C ASP A 565 22.25 -24.03 -13.61
N VAL A 566 21.99 -24.32 -14.88
CA VAL A 566 20.80 -25.05 -15.36
C VAL A 566 21.21 -26.27 -16.17
N ASP A 567 20.62 -27.43 -15.85
CA ASP A 567 20.96 -28.72 -16.47
C ASP A 567 20.07 -29.07 -17.67
N GLU A 568 18.78 -28.72 -17.65
CA GLU A 568 17.80 -29.09 -18.69
C GLU A 568 16.88 -27.91 -19.05
N PHE A 569 16.59 -27.72 -20.34
CA PHE A 569 15.69 -26.68 -20.83
C PHE A 569 14.77 -27.18 -21.95
N ASP A 570 13.48 -26.86 -21.86
CA ASP A 570 12.47 -27.14 -22.89
C ASP A 570 11.79 -25.84 -23.34
N ILE A 571 11.56 -25.71 -24.66
CA ILE A 571 10.86 -24.56 -25.25
C ILE A 571 9.70 -25.06 -26.10
N GLY A 572 8.48 -24.70 -25.71
CA GLY A 572 7.25 -24.94 -26.47
C GLY A 572 6.65 -23.64 -27.00
N MET A 573 5.99 -23.71 -28.16
CA MET A 573 5.15 -22.64 -28.68
C MET A 573 3.80 -23.21 -29.10
N GLU A 574 2.73 -22.56 -28.65
CA GLU A 574 1.35 -22.89 -28.97
C GLU A 574 0.68 -21.66 -29.60
N LEU A 575 -0.20 -21.90 -30.57
CA LEU A 575 -1.04 -20.89 -31.21
C LEU A 575 -2.49 -21.41 -31.19
N GLU A 576 -3.45 -20.52 -30.96
CA GLU A 576 -4.88 -20.90 -30.89
C GLU A 576 -5.38 -21.39 -32.25
N GLU A 577 -4.95 -20.76 -33.34
CA GLU A 577 -5.25 -21.20 -34.70
C GLU A 577 -4.02 -21.78 -35.40
N ALA A 578 -4.23 -22.84 -36.18
CA ALA A 578 -3.21 -23.45 -37.00
C ALA A 578 -2.70 -22.45 -38.06
N LEU A 579 -1.38 -22.30 -38.16
CA LEU A 579 -0.78 -21.45 -39.18
C LEU A 579 -0.81 -22.15 -40.54
N PRO A 580 -1.05 -21.40 -41.63
CA PRO A 580 -1.07 -21.95 -42.99
C PRO A 580 0.32 -22.38 -43.48
N ASP A 581 1.41 -21.86 -42.88
CA ASP A 581 2.77 -22.04 -43.37
C ASP A 581 3.82 -22.05 -42.22
N ALA A 582 4.80 -22.93 -42.33
CA ALA A 582 5.95 -23.03 -41.43
C ALA A 582 6.85 -21.77 -41.49
N ASP A 583 6.94 -21.08 -42.62
CA ASP A 583 7.73 -19.84 -42.73
C ASP A 583 7.08 -18.66 -42.01
N LEU A 584 5.74 -18.63 -41.92
CA LEU A 584 5.04 -17.68 -41.07
C LEU A 584 5.33 -17.95 -39.59
N ALA A 585 5.32 -19.22 -39.18
CA ALA A 585 5.67 -19.62 -37.81
C ALA A 585 7.10 -19.19 -37.43
N ARG A 586 8.07 -19.40 -38.33
CA ARG A 586 9.46 -18.96 -38.13
C ARG A 586 9.57 -17.44 -37.96
N ARG A 587 8.86 -16.67 -38.79
CA ARG A 587 8.84 -15.19 -38.70
C ARG A 587 8.23 -14.70 -37.39
N ILE A 588 7.14 -15.33 -36.92
CA ILE A 588 6.53 -15.02 -35.63
C ILE A 588 7.52 -15.28 -34.48
N VAL A 589 8.18 -16.44 -34.46
CA VAL A 589 9.18 -16.78 -33.43
C VAL A 589 10.35 -15.81 -33.47
N GLN A 590 10.86 -15.46 -34.66
CA GLN A 590 11.92 -14.47 -34.82
C GLN A 590 11.49 -13.11 -34.27
N GLU A 591 10.25 -12.69 -34.55
CA GLU A 591 9.70 -11.43 -34.07
C GLU A 591 9.61 -11.39 -32.54
N VAL A 592 9.09 -12.45 -31.91
CA VAL A 592 9.05 -12.56 -30.45
C VAL A 592 10.46 -12.50 -29.84
N ARG A 593 11.43 -13.20 -30.44
CA ARG A 593 12.84 -13.19 -30.01
C ARG A 593 13.51 -11.82 -30.16
N LEU A 594 13.04 -10.97 -31.06
CA LEU A 594 13.57 -9.61 -31.25
C LEU A 594 13.03 -8.61 -30.21
N GLN A 595 11.81 -8.84 -29.72
CA GLN A 595 11.14 -7.98 -28.73
C GLN A 595 11.48 -8.35 -27.28
N LEU A 596 11.97 -9.56 -27.03
CA LEU A 596 12.31 -10.04 -25.70
C LEU A 596 13.83 -10.13 -25.47
N PRO A 597 14.30 -9.90 -24.23
CA PRO A 597 15.71 -10.07 -23.89
C PRO A 597 16.13 -11.54 -24.02
N LYS A 598 17.38 -11.76 -24.45
CA LYS A 598 17.93 -13.11 -24.71
C LYS A 598 17.99 -13.97 -23.45
N GLU A 599 18.10 -13.32 -22.30
CA GLU A 599 18.13 -13.88 -20.95
C GLU A 599 16.84 -14.63 -20.60
N ILE A 600 15.71 -14.30 -21.24
CA ILE A 600 14.44 -15.04 -21.05
C ILE A 600 14.50 -16.42 -21.69
N PHE A 601 15.20 -16.54 -22.82
CA PHE A 601 15.32 -17.79 -23.57
C PHE A 601 16.47 -18.67 -23.09
N ALA A 602 17.32 -18.15 -22.20
CA ALA A 602 18.48 -18.88 -21.68
C ALA A 602 18.84 -18.35 -20.29
N VAL A 603 18.45 -19.10 -19.26
CA VAL A 603 18.76 -18.80 -17.85
C VAL A 603 20.28 -18.75 -17.61
N SER A 604 21.07 -19.52 -18.37
CA SER A 604 22.54 -19.48 -18.34
C SER A 604 23.14 -18.11 -18.70
N LYS A 605 22.36 -17.21 -19.30
CA LYS A 605 22.79 -15.83 -19.59
C LYS A 605 22.52 -14.86 -18.43
N LEU A 606 21.97 -15.33 -17.31
CA LEU A 606 21.81 -14.53 -16.10
C LEU A 606 23.10 -14.57 -15.27
N ALA A 607 23.65 -13.40 -14.99
CA ALA A 607 24.91 -13.23 -14.26
C ALA A 607 24.70 -13.00 -12.76
N CYS A 608 23.69 -12.21 -12.38
CA CYS A 608 23.34 -12.00 -10.97
C CYS A 608 21.89 -11.54 -10.79
N ALA A 609 21.40 -11.63 -9.56
CA ALA A 609 20.09 -11.18 -9.15
C ALA A 609 20.21 -10.20 -7.96
N THR A 610 19.31 -9.24 -7.88
CA THR A 610 19.14 -8.35 -6.74
C THR A 610 17.67 -8.36 -6.32
N TYR A 611 17.41 -8.94 -5.15
CA TYR A 611 16.11 -8.88 -4.51
C TYR A 611 15.97 -7.53 -3.80
N VAL A 612 15.00 -6.73 -4.23
CA VAL A 612 14.79 -5.38 -3.66
C VAL A 612 13.82 -5.44 -2.49
N ASP A 613 12.65 -6.00 -2.72
CA ASP A 613 11.60 -6.21 -1.74
C ASP A 613 10.65 -7.33 -2.22
N SER A 614 9.56 -7.58 -1.49
CA SER A 614 8.60 -8.64 -1.86
C SER A 614 7.81 -8.38 -3.15
N ARG A 615 7.96 -7.20 -3.79
CA ARG A 615 7.39 -6.86 -5.09
C ARG A 615 8.41 -6.89 -6.21
N LEU A 616 9.67 -6.55 -5.95
CA LEU A 616 10.58 -6.14 -7.00
C LEU A 616 11.86 -6.99 -7.01
N LEU A 617 12.14 -7.55 -8.18
CA LEU A 617 13.33 -8.35 -8.46
C LEU A 617 14.05 -7.75 -9.66
N VAL A 618 15.37 -7.57 -9.55
CA VAL A 618 16.23 -7.15 -10.66
C VAL A 618 17.13 -8.33 -11.03
N LEU A 619 17.08 -8.77 -12.29
CA LEU A 619 18.02 -9.77 -12.82
C LEU A 619 18.98 -9.10 -13.79
N ARG A 620 20.26 -9.41 -13.73
CA ARG A 620 21.28 -8.91 -14.65
C ARG A 620 21.75 -10.02 -15.57
N GLY A 621 21.79 -9.75 -16.87
CA GLY A 621 22.41 -10.63 -17.84
C GLY A 621 23.95 -10.53 -17.84
N ILE A 622 24.61 -11.49 -18.49
CA ILE A 622 26.06 -11.51 -18.76
C ILE A 622 26.53 -10.28 -19.55
N THR A 623 25.62 -9.63 -20.28
CA THR A 623 25.85 -8.39 -21.04
C THR A 623 25.80 -7.13 -20.15
N GLY A 624 25.45 -7.27 -18.86
CA GLY A 624 25.18 -6.14 -17.97
C GLY A 624 23.77 -5.57 -18.07
N ALA A 625 22.94 -6.05 -19.00
CA ALA A 625 21.55 -5.64 -19.13
C ALA A 625 20.75 -5.98 -17.86
N ALA A 626 19.93 -5.06 -17.37
CA ALA A 626 19.07 -5.29 -16.21
C ALA A 626 17.63 -5.58 -16.67
N LEU A 627 17.02 -6.62 -16.11
CA LEU A 627 15.63 -7.02 -16.29
C LEU A 627 14.90 -6.75 -14.98
N LEU A 628 13.85 -5.94 -15.05
CA LEU A 628 13.05 -5.54 -13.89
C LEU A 628 11.77 -6.35 -13.84
N PHE A 629 11.56 -7.08 -12.75
CA PHE A 629 10.40 -7.93 -12.52
C PHE A 629 9.57 -7.42 -11.35
N ILE A 630 8.24 -7.39 -11.53
CA ILE A 630 7.28 -7.15 -10.46
C ILE A 630 6.56 -8.43 -10.08
N ARG A 631 6.34 -8.68 -8.78
CA ARG A 631 5.64 -9.87 -8.32
C ARG A 631 4.17 -9.76 -8.69
N SER A 632 3.68 -10.79 -9.35
CA SER A 632 2.29 -10.89 -9.74
C SER A 632 1.52 -11.66 -8.67
N PRO A 633 0.43 -11.10 -8.13
CA PRO A 633 -0.43 -11.84 -7.22
C PRO A 633 -1.01 -13.06 -7.94
N MET A 634 -0.80 -14.26 -7.38
CA MET A 634 -1.32 -15.50 -7.96
C MET A 634 -2.84 -15.37 -8.20
N LYS A 635 -3.31 -15.67 -9.41
CA LYS A 635 -4.75 -15.73 -9.73
C LYS A 635 -5.39 -16.92 -9.03
#